data_AF-A0A9D7D819-F1
#
_entry.id   AF-A0A9D7D819-F1
#
_cell.length_a   1.000
_cell.length_b   1.000
_cell.length_c   1.000
_cell.angle_alpha   90.00
_cell.angle_beta   90.00
_cell.angle_gamma   90.00
#
_symmetry.space_group_name_H-M   'P 1'
#
loop_
_entity.id
_entity.type
_entity.pdbx_description
1 polymer ?
#
loop_
_entity_poly.entity_id
_entity_poly.type
_entity_poly.pdbx_seq_one_letter_code
_entity_poly.pdbx_strand_id
1 'polypeptide(L)' 'MALAARGKSDPLIADILGIKTATAKHTIEHARARYGVSSRIQAIMFAYLDGTLTLSDLAD' A
#
# COMPACT_ATOMS: atom_id res chain seq x y z
N MET A 1 -1.97 1.18 3.29
CA MET A 1 -1.94 1.50 1.84
C MET A 1 -1.46 2.92 1.56
N ALA A 2 -1.85 3.92 2.36
CA ALA A 2 -1.45 5.32 2.14
C ALA A 2 0.06 5.53 1.95
N LEU A 3 0.92 5.05 2.87
CA LEU A 3 2.38 5.19 2.72
C LEU A 3 2.92 4.51 1.44
N ALA A 4 2.31 3.40 1.02
CA ALA A 4 2.70 2.73 -0.22
C ALA A 4 2.29 3.53 -1.46
N ALA A 5 1.16 4.25 -1.41
CA ALA A 5 0.71 5.16 -2.44
C ALA A 5 1.65 6.37 -2.60
N ARG A 6 2.22 6.86 -1.50
CA ARG A 6 3.27 7.90 -1.44
C ARG A 6 4.68 7.41 -1.80
N GLY A 7 4.76 6.30 -2.56
CA GLY A 7 6.01 5.70 -2.99
C GLY A 7 6.91 5.10 -1.91
N LYS A 8 6.48 5.00 -0.64
CA LYS A 8 7.34 4.44 0.42
C LYS A 8 7.51 2.92 0.23
N SER A 9 8.73 2.46 0.41
CA SER A 9 9.12 1.04 0.35
C SER A 9 8.69 0.29 1.61
N ASP A 10 8.58 -1.05 1.53
CA ASP A 10 8.13 -1.86 2.68
C ASP A 10 9.02 -1.71 3.93
N PRO A 11 10.37 -1.63 3.82
CA PRO A 11 11.22 -1.35 4.98
C PRO A 11 10.96 0.03 5.59
N LEU A 12 10.76 1.06 4.76
CA LEU A 12 10.50 2.41 5.24
C LEU A 12 9.10 2.53 5.87
N ILE A 13 8.11 1.85 5.30
CA ILE A 13 6.77 1.72 5.91
C ILE A 13 6.87 1.04 7.27
N ALA A 14 7.66 -0.03 7.37
CA ALA A 14 7.84 -0.76 8.60
C ALA A 14 8.50 0.09 9.69
N ASP A 15 9.52 0.85 9.33
CA ASP A 15 10.20 1.82 10.20
C ASP A 15 9.23 2.91 10.68
N ILE A 16 8.52 3.57 9.75
CA ILE A 16 7.53 4.62 10.07
C ILE A 16 6.43 4.12 11.02
N LEU A 17 5.98 2.87 10.84
CA LEU A 17 4.88 2.29 11.62
C LEU A 17 5.34 1.50 12.86
N GLY A 18 6.65 1.35 13.09
CA GLY A 18 7.17 0.56 14.21
C GLY A 18 6.82 -0.94 14.14
N ILE A 19 6.68 -1.50 12.93
CA ILE A 19 6.33 -2.91 12.69
C ILE A 19 7.46 -3.66 12.01
N LYS A 20 7.34 -4.99 11.90
CA LYS A 20 8.28 -5.79 11.11
C LYS A 20 8.08 -5.54 9.61
N THR A 21 9.17 -5.50 8.84
CA THR A 21 9.13 -5.42 7.37
C THR A 21 8.26 -6.49 6.73
N ALA A 22 8.28 -7.71 7.30
CA ALA A 22 7.41 -8.81 6.86
C ALA A 22 5.91 -8.47 6.99
N THR A 23 5.51 -7.76 8.05
CA THR A 23 4.13 -7.32 8.26
C THR A 23 3.72 -6.26 7.23
N ALA A 24 4.59 -5.30 6.93
CA ALA A 24 4.35 -4.32 5.88
C ALA A 24 4.19 -5.00 4.51
N LYS A 25 5.11 -5.92 4.16
CA LYS A 25 5.05 -6.72 2.94
C LYS A 25 3.76 -7.53 2.83
N HIS A 26 3.40 -8.26 3.88
CA HIS A 26 2.19 -9.07 3.91
C HIS A 26 0.91 -8.23 3.75
N THR A 27 0.91 -7.00 4.28
CA THR A 27 -0.20 -6.06 4.08
C THR A 27 -0.37 -5.68 2.61
N ILE A 28 0.73 -5.42 1.89
CA ILE A 28 0.69 -5.12 0.44
C ILE A 28 0.29 -6.35 -0.36
N GLU A 29 0.78 -7.54 0.00
CA GLU A 29 0.38 -8.81 -0.62
C GLU A 29 -1.11 -9.10 -0.42
N HIS A 30 -1.63 -8.86 0.78
CA HIS A 30 -3.06 -9.00 1.07
C HIS A 30 -3.90 -8.01 0.27
N ALA A 31 -3.45 -6.75 0.11
CA ALA A 31 -4.14 -5.78 -0.74
C ALA A 31 -4.15 -6.22 -2.21
N ARG A 32 -3.02 -6.71 -2.73
CA ARG A 32 -2.93 -7.28 -4.07
C ARG A 32 -3.89 -8.47 -4.26
N ALA A 33 -3.93 -9.38 -3.29
CA ALA A 33 -4.83 -10.53 -3.31
C ALA A 33 -6.31 -10.11 -3.27
N ARG A 34 -6.65 -9.14 -2.42
CA ARG A 34 -8.01 -8.57 -2.31
C ARG A 34 -8.52 -8.01 -3.64
N TYR A 35 -7.66 -7.32 -4.40
CA TYR A 35 -8.04 -6.75 -5.69
C TYR A 35 -7.77 -7.68 -6.89
N GLY A 36 -7.19 -8.87 -6.67
CA GLY A 36 -6.85 -9.80 -7.75
C GLY A 36 -5.74 -9.29 -8.68
N VAL A 37 -4.81 -8.48 -8.17
CA VAL A 37 -3.79 -7.78 -8.99
C VAL A 37 -2.36 -8.23 -8.68
N SER A 38 -1.49 -8.15 -9.68
CA SER A 38 -0.10 -8.61 -9.58
C SER A 38 0.88 -7.51 -9.17
N SER A 39 0.50 -6.24 -9.27
CA SER A 39 1.39 -5.10 -8.98
C SER A 39 0.92 -4.28 -7.78
N ARG A 40 1.90 -3.71 -7.05
CA ARG A 40 1.68 -2.72 -6.00
C ARG A 40 0.90 -1.50 -6.53
N ILE A 41 1.28 -1.00 -7.71
CA ILE A 41 0.65 0.17 -8.34
C ILE A 41 -0.81 -0.13 -8.67
N GLN A 42 -1.09 -1.32 -9.22
CA GLN A 42 -2.47 -1.73 -9.48
C GLN A 42 -3.29 -1.79 -8.19
N ALA A 43 -2.74 -2.37 -7.10
CA ALA A 43 -3.43 -2.43 -5.81
C ALA A 43 -3.71 -1.02 -5.24
N ILE A 44 -2.80 -0.07 -5.44
CA ILE A 44 -3.00 1.34 -5.05
C ILE A 44 -4.12 1.98 -5.90
N MET A 45 -4.12 1.78 -7.22
CA MET A 45 -5.16 2.32 -8.10
C MET A 45 -6.55 1.76 -7.76
N PHE A 46 -6.67 0.46 -7.53
CA PHE A 46 -7.94 -0.15 -7.11
C PHE A 46 -8.37 0.29 -5.70
N ALA A 47 -7.43 0.46 -4.78
CA ALA A 47 -7.72 1.04 -3.46
C ALA A 47 -8.17 2.51 -3.54
N TYR A 48 -7.74 3.27 -4.56
CA TYR A 48 -8.28 4.60 -4.82
C TYR A 48 -9.70 4.53 -5.41
N LEU A 49 -9.92 3.65 -6.39
CA LEU A 49 -11.23 3.49 -7.05
C LEU A 49 -12.31 2.96 -6.10
N ASP A 50 -11.95 2.13 -5.11
CA ASP A 50 -12.89 1.61 -4.12
C ASP A 50 -13.10 2.54 -2.90
N GLY A 51 -12.40 3.68 -2.85
CA GLY A 51 -12.49 4.67 -1.78
C GLY A 51 -11.67 4.38 -0.52
N THR A 52 -10.86 3.30 -0.49
CA THR A 52 -9.93 3.01 0.61
C THR A 52 -8.79 4.03 0.69
N LEU A 53 -8.39 4.60 -0.44
CA LEU A 53 -7.43 5.69 -0.56
C LEU A 53 -8.10 6.95 -1.10
N THR A 54 -7.60 8.09 -0.65
CA THR A 54 -8.03 9.40 -1.14
C THR A 54 -6.96 10.00 -2.07
N LEU A 55 -7.31 11.06 -2.80
CA LEU A 55 -6.34 11.80 -3.62
C LEU A 55 -5.15 12.31 -2.79
N SER A 56 -5.39 12.69 -1.53
CA SER A 56 -4.36 13.14 -0.59
C SER A 56 -3.34 12.05 -0.25
N ASP A 57 -3.68 10.77 -0.43
CA ASP A 57 -2.76 9.66 -0.24
C ASP A 57 -1.85 9.41 -1.45
N LEU A 58 -2.21 9.93 -2.62
CA LEU A 58 -1.46 9.81 -3.88
C LEU A 58 -0.57 11.02 -4.18
N ALA A 59 -0.81 12.16 -3.56
CA ALA A 59 -0.23 13.46 -3.92
C ALA A 59 1.11 13.79 -3.23
N ASP A 60 1.84 12.79 -2.74
CA ASP A 60 3.09 12.93 -1.97
C ASP A 60 4.25 12.14 -2.60
#